data_AF-A0A978SMK1-F1
#
_entry.id   AF-A0A978SMK1-F1
#
_cell.length_a   1.000
_cell.length_b   1.000
_cell.length_c   1.000
_cell.angle_alpha   90.00
_cell.angle_beta   90.00
_cell.angle_gamma   90.00
#
_symmetry.space_group_name_H-M   'P 1'
#
loop_
_entity.id
_entity.type
_entity.pdbx_description
1 polymer ?
#
loop_
_entity_poly.entity_id
_entity_poly.type
_entity_poly.pdbx_seq_one_letter_code
_entity_poly.pdbx_strand_id
1 'polypeptide(L)'
;MLVWFMHGASVRRVEYADPLRSRLIQLFSSSGTPIPEFYSSFWGDSLGNTDQMWDWVQQDLEAFRWDHPQIDLDDIFHYRQRRQQLITGFFSDIFTYLNSKKGREVRKVIAVQFLNFLTSSATFDDDLHIVAHSLGAVILWDILFSDKYDSSDPAYYIRHTIRGLNPSGKGKVALRSITTMGSPLLFFNQWLDVDDEHLKKFARQYVGKPLRWINIINASDVFAYPIRASLEIEEDNLYVRDQYLGDRNFLKKGLGDVTMALGLVSDHSSYWRSGRVAQLVAANLLGDYTTLENVSRILEFGEVD
;
A
#
# COMPACT_ATOMS: atom_id res chain seq x y z
N MET A 1 -14.13 -15.47 -4.30
CA MET A 1 -12.90 -14.65 -4.40
C MET A 1 -13.05 -13.51 -3.41
N LEU A 2 -12.06 -13.36 -2.52
CA LEU A 2 -12.03 -12.31 -1.50
C LEU A 2 -10.95 -11.29 -1.85
N VAL A 3 -11.28 -10.00 -1.82
CA VAL A 3 -10.36 -8.91 -2.14
C VAL A 3 -10.27 -7.95 -0.97
N TRP A 4 -9.09 -7.89 -0.37
CA TRP A 4 -8.77 -7.07 0.80
C TRP A 4 -7.93 -5.86 0.39
N PHE A 5 -8.48 -4.65 0.56
CA PHE A 5 -7.75 -3.41 0.34
C PHE A 5 -7.07 -2.92 1.62
N MET A 6 -5.85 -2.39 1.48
CA MET A 6 -5.13 -1.71 2.55
C MET A 6 -4.67 -0.32 2.08
N HIS A 7 -5.09 0.71 2.81
CA HIS A 7 -4.72 2.08 2.50
C HIS A 7 -3.29 2.45 2.91
N GLY A 8 -2.80 3.54 2.34
CA GLY A 8 -1.53 4.19 2.68
C GLY A 8 -1.59 5.15 3.86
N ALA A 9 -0.50 5.88 4.05
CA ALA A 9 -0.44 7.00 4.98
C ALA A 9 -1.41 8.14 4.56
N SER A 10 -1.72 9.03 5.49
CA SER A 10 -2.62 10.19 5.35
C SER A 10 -4.08 9.87 5.04
N VAL A 11 -4.47 8.59 4.97
CA VAL A 11 -5.87 8.24 4.68
C VAL A 11 -6.71 8.36 5.95
N ARG A 12 -7.78 9.16 5.84
CA ARG A 12 -8.71 9.50 6.94
C ARG A 12 -10.18 9.22 6.59
N ARG A 13 -10.43 8.52 5.48
CA ARG A 13 -11.77 8.16 5.01
C ARG A 13 -11.82 6.68 4.64
N VAL A 14 -12.91 6.02 4.97
CA VAL A 14 -13.10 4.57 4.76
C VAL A 14 -13.31 4.22 3.28
N GLU A 15 -13.79 5.17 2.48
CA GLU A 15 -14.14 5.03 1.07
C GLU A 15 -12.93 5.18 0.11
N TYR A 16 -11.70 5.16 0.63
CA TYR A 16 -10.48 5.40 -0.16
C TYR A 16 -10.35 4.47 -1.38
N ALA A 17 -10.80 3.23 -1.27
CA ALA A 17 -10.71 2.22 -2.33
C ALA A 17 -11.90 2.24 -3.29
N ASP A 18 -12.94 3.03 -3.02
CA ASP A 18 -14.20 3.03 -3.79
C ASP A 18 -14.02 3.30 -5.29
N PRO A 19 -13.13 4.23 -5.71
CA PRO A 19 -12.89 4.45 -7.14
C PRO A 19 -12.32 3.21 -7.84
N LEU A 20 -11.36 2.52 -7.21
CA LEU A 20 -10.75 1.31 -7.77
C LEU A 20 -11.76 0.15 -7.74
N ARG A 21 -12.45 -0.02 -6.62
CA ARG A 21 -13.50 -1.04 -6.44
C ARG A 21 -14.57 -0.91 -7.51
N SER A 22 -15.07 0.30 -7.77
CA SER A 22 -16.09 0.55 -8.80
C SER A 22 -15.61 0.14 -10.19
N ARG A 23 -14.36 0.48 -10.54
CA ARG A 23 -13.76 0.08 -11.83
C ARG A 23 -13.58 -1.44 -11.93
N LEU A 24 -13.16 -2.09 -10.85
CA LEU A 24 -13.05 -3.56 -10.81
C LEU A 24 -14.42 -4.21 -10.99
N ILE A 25 -15.47 -3.73 -10.30
CA ILE A 25 -16.83 -4.25 -10.47
C ILE A 25 -17.25 -4.14 -11.94
N GLN A 26 -17.03 -2.99 -12.59
CA GLN A 26 -17.33 -2.81 -14.01
C GLN A 26 -16.56 -3.81 -14.90
N LEU A 27 -15.27 -4.00 -14.67
CA LEU A 27 -14.45 -4.97 -15.42
C LEU A 27 -14.95 -6.41 -15.26
N PHE A 28 -15.30 -6.82 -14.05
CA PHE A 28 -15.84 -8.16 -13.78
C PHE A 28 -17.24 -8.34 -14.38
N SER A 29 -18.13 -7.36 -14.23
CA SER A 29 -19.47 -7.40 -14.84
C SER A 29 -19.41 -7.46 -16.37
N SER A 30 -18.53 -6.67 -17.00
CA SER A 30 -18.40 -6.63 -18.47
C SER A 30 -17.82 -7.92 -19.06
N SER A 31 -17.03 -8.67 -18.29
CA SER A 31 -16.44 -9.95 -18.69
C SER A 31 -17.30 -11.17 -18.34
N GLY A 32 -18.44 -10.97 -17.68
CA GLY A 32 -19.29 -12.07 -17.18
C GLY A 32 -18.65 -12.86 -16.04
N THR A 33 -17.61 -12.32 -15.39
CA THR A 33 -16.93 -12.98 -14.28
C THR A 33 -17.65 -12.68 -12.96
N PRO A 34 -17.78 -13.64 -12.03
CA PRO A 34 -18.37 -13.40 -10.72
C PRO A 34 -17.68 -12.25 -9.98
N ILE A 35 -18.47 -11.30 -9.47
CA ILE A 35 -17.96 -10.13 -8.75
C ILE A 35 -17.33 -10.61 -7.42
N PRO A 36 -16.08 -10.22 -7.11
CA PRO A 36 -15.46 -10.56 -5.84
C PRO A 36 -16.14 -9.91 -4.64
N GLU A 37 -15.98 -10.50 -3.46
CA GLU A 37 -16.32 -9.81 -2.22
C GLU A 37 -15.18 -8.87 -1.84
N PHE A 38 -15.47 -7.58 -1.71
CA PHE A 38 -14.48 -6.54 -1.45
C PHE A 38 -14.58 -6.03 -0.02
N TYR A 39 -13.44 -5.82 0.63
CA TYR A 39 -13.36 -5.14 1.91
C TYR A 39 -12.24 -4.08 1.92
N SER A 40 -12.55 -2.89 2.43
CA SER A 40 -11.60 -1.79 2.57
C SER A 40 -11.13 -1.67 4.01
N SER A 41 -9.94 -2.19 4.32
CA SER A 41 -9.39 -2.08 5.67
C SER A 41 -9.08 -0.63 6.00
N PHE A 42 -9.49 -0.18 7.19
CA PHE A 42 -9.28 1.19 7.63
C PHE A 42 -8.70 1.25 9.04
N TRP A 43 -7.50 1.82 9.15
CA TRP A 43 -6.76 1.97 10.40
C TRP A 43 -6.28 3.41 10.63
N GLY A 44 -6.69 4.35 9.77
CA GLY A 44 -6.28 5.76 9.86
C GLY A 44 -6.55 6.40 11.22
N ASP A 45 -7.67 6.09 11.86
CA ASP A 45 -8.03 6.63 13.18
C ASP A 45 -7.13 6.12 14.32
N SER A 46 -6.48 4.97 14.13
CA SER A 46 -5.61 4.36 15.16
C SER A 46 -4.28 5.11 15.33
N LEU A 47 -3.93 5.96 14.36
CA LEU A 47 -2.69 6.73 14.35
C LEU A 47 -2.79 8.04 15.15
N GLY A 48 -4.01 8.45 15.52
CA GLY A 48 -4.24 9.67 16.30
C GLY A 48 -4.20 10.95 15.46
N ASN A 49 -4.37 12.09 16.14
CA ASN A 49 -4.38 13.40 15.52
C ASN A 49 -2.95 13.98 15.43
N THR A 50 -2.51 14.27 14.21
CA THR A 50 -1.17 14.79 13.90
C THR A 50 -1.17 16.31 13.69
N ASP A 51 -2.34 16.96 13.71
CA ASP A 51 -2.50 18.40 13.53
C ASP A 51 -1.89 19.18 14.70
N GLN A 52 -1.84 18.59 15.90
CA GLN A 52 -1.30 19.24 17.10
C GLN A 52 0.15 19.72 16.93
N MET A 53 1.00 18.94 16.26
CA MET A 53 2.39 19.36 16.00
C MET A 53 2.40 20.61 15.12
N TRP A 54 1.51 20.67 14.14
CA TRP A 54 1.42 21.80 13.24
C TRP A 54 0.80 23.03 13.89
N ASP A 55 -0.15 22.84 14.80
CA ASP A 55 -0.71 23.90 15.62
C ASP A 55 0.40 24.60 16.43
N TRP A 56 1.35 23.84 16.99
CA TRP A 56 2.52 24.43 17.68
C TRP A 56 3.44 25.18 16.74
N VAL A 57 3.75 24.62 15.56
CA VAL A 57 4.55 25.33 14.55
C VAL A 57 3.87 26.64 14.16
N GLN A 58 2.56 26.63 13.96
CA GLN A 58 1.80 27.82 13.60
C GLN A 58 1.80 28.86 14.73
N GLN A 59 1.66 28.42 15.99
CA GLN A 59 1.75 29.31 17.16
C GLN A 59 3.11 30.01 17.26
N ASP A 60 4.21 29.27 17.07
CA ASP A 60 5.56 29.85 17.12
C ASP A 60 5.81 30.82 15.95
N LEU A 61 5.33 30.51 14.74
CA LEU A 61 5.43 31.41 13.60
C LEU A 61 4.60 32.68 13.78
N GLU A 62 3.42 32.59 14.40
CA GLU A 62 2.58 33.74 14.73
C GLU A 62 3.23 34.63 15.80
N ALA A 63 3.81 34.03 16.84
CA ALA A 63 4.58 34.75 17.85
C ALA A 63 5.79 35.46 17.23
N PHE A 64 6.54 34.79 16.37
CA PHE A 64 7.66 35.39 15.65
C PHE A 64 7.24 36.59 14.80
N ARG A 65 6.12 36.46 14.06
CA ARG A 65 5.57 37.54 13.24
C ARG A 65 5.12 38.74 14.08
N TRP A 66 4.60 38.49 15.28
CA TRP A 66 4.23 39.55 16.22
C TRP A 66 5.45 40.37 16.66
N ASP A 67 6.56 39.69 16.99
CA ASP A 67 7.80 40.34 17.42
C ASP A 67 8.57 40.99 16.25
N HIS A 68 8.37 40.51 15.02
CA HIS A 68 9.08 40.95 13.82
C HIS A 68 8.15 41.17 12.60
N PRO A 69 7.27 42.18 12.64
CA PRO A 69 6.23 42.38 11.61
C PRO A 69 6.77 42.70 10.21
N GLN A 70 8.02 43.12 10.09
CA GLN A 70 8.70 43.43 8.84
C GLN A 70 9.24 42.21 8.08
N ILE A 71 9.29 41.03 8.72
CA ILE A 71 9.83 39.80 8.13
C ILE A 71 8.67 38.97 7.56
N ASP A 72 8.81 38.53 6.31
CA ASP A 72 7.88 37.55 5.73
C ASP A 72 8.18 36.15 6.31
N LEU A 73 7.13 35.47 6.80
CA LEU A 73 7.25 34.10 7.29
C LEU A 73 7.69 33.13 6.19
N ASP A 74 7.34 33.43 4.93
CA ASP A 74 7.78 32.63 3.80
C ASP A 74 9.28 32.78 3.53
N ASP A 75 9.96 33.82 4.02
CA ASP A 75 11.43 34.00 3.90
C ASP A 75 12.23 33.19 4.93
N ILE A 76 11.63 32.89 6.09
CA ILE A 76 12.30 32.18 7.20
C ILE A 76 11.86 30.72 7.30
N PHE A 77 10.67 30.38 6.79
CA PHE A 77 10.09 29.06 6.88
C PHE A 77 9.51 28.58 5.54
N HIS A 78 10.40 28.55 4.54
CA HIS A 78 10.05 28.13 3.18
C HIS A 78 9.32 26.79 3.11
N TYR A 79 8.40 26.70 2.13
CA TYR A 79 7.64 25.50 1.80
C TYR A 79 6.75 24.99 2.93
N ARG A 80 6.29 25.90 3.80
CA ARG A 80 5.46 25.61 4.97
C ARG A 80 4.35 24.58 4.70
N GLN A 81 3.50 24.83 3.70
CA GLN A 81 2.41 23.91 3.33
C GLN A 81 2.91 22.51 2.92
N ARG A 82 4.07 22.44 2.24
CA ARG A 82 4.65 21.16 1.80
C ARG A 82 5.24 20.38 2.97
N ARG A 83 5.92 21.07 3.89
CA ARG A 83 6.42 20.48 5.13
C ARG A 83 5.28 19.90 5.95
N GLN A 84 4.18 20.63 6.08
CA GLN A 84 2.97 20.13 6.72
C GLN A 84 2.50 18.84 6.02
N GLN A 85 2.21 18.89 4.73
CA GLN A 85 1.69 17.73 3.99
C GLN A 85 2.60 16.49 4.04
N LEU A 86 3.92 16.65 3.87
CA LEU A 86 4.87 15.53 3.93
C LEU A 86 5.05 15.00 5.35
N ILE A 87 5.26 15.88 6.33
CA ILE A 87 5.59 15.47 7.69
C ILE A 87 4.34 14.97 8.41
N THR A 88 3.25 15.75 8.41
CA THR A 88 2.03 15.38 9.15
C THR A 88 1.20 14.34 8.40
N GLY A 89 1.23 14.36 7.07
CA GLY A 89 0.50 13.40 6.26
C GLY A 89 1.21 12.05 6.17
N PHE A 90 2.47 12.02 5.74
CA PHE A 90 3.14 10.77 5.37
C PHE A 90 4.03 10.23 6.49
N PHE A 91 4.99 11.02 6.96
CA PHE A 91 5.97 10.55 7.95
C PHE A 91 5.37 10.33 9.34
N SER A 92 4.38 11.13 9.74
CA SER A 92 3.75 10.96 11.06
C SER A 92 3.08 9.60 11.20
N ASP A 93 2.36 9.15 10.16
CA ASP A 93 1.73 7.83 10.12
C ASP A 93 2.77 6.71 10.16
N ILE A 94 3.89 6.88 9.44
CA ILE A 94 5.03 5.96 9.47
C ILE A 94 5.58 5.85 10.90
N PHE A 95 6.00 6.96 11.51
CA PHE A 95 6.63 6.93 12.83
C PHE A 95 5.67 6.44 13.91
N THR A 96 4.38 6.76 13.77
CA THR A 96 3.36 6.23 14.66
C THR A 96 3.23 4.72 14.52
N TYR A 97 3.27 4.17 13.31
CA TYR A 97 3.26 2.72 13.12
C TYR A 97 4.53 2.04 13.68
N LEU A 98 5.70 2.65 13.48
CA LEU A 98 6.97 2.10 13.98
C LEU A 98 7.07 2.08 15.50
N ASN A 99 6.27 2.89 16.20
CA ASN A 99 6.14 2.76 17.65
C ASN A 99 5.50 1.41 18.02
N SER A 100 6.19 0.59 18.80
CA SER A 100 5.78 -0.80 19.11
C SER A 100 4.34 -0.92 19.64
N LYS A 101 3.93 -0.01 20.54
CA LYS A 101 2.57 -0.01 21.12
C LYS A 101 1.52 0.39 20.09
N LYS A 102 1.76 1.49 19.36
CA LYS A 102 0.81 2.00 18.36
C LYS A 102 0.72 1.08 17.13
N GLY A 103 1.84 0.58 16.64
CA GLY A 103 1.89 -0.44 15.59
C GLY A 103 1.11 -1.70 15.97
N ARG A 104 1.21 -2.16 17.23
CA ARG A 104 0.41 -3.29 17.73
C ARG A 104 -1.09 -3.00 17.69
N GLU A 105 -1.53 -1.80 18.08
CA GLU A 105 -2.95 -1.41 17.98
C GLU A 105 -3.43 -1.33 16.53
N VAL A 106 -2.62 -0.81 15.60
CA VAL A 106 -2.92 -0.82 14.16
C VAL A 106 -3.09 -2.27 13.67
N ARG A 107 -2.16 -3.17 14.00
CA ARG A 107 -2.27 -4.59 13.64
C ARG A 107 -3.49 -5.25 14.26
N LYS A 108 -3.87 -4.88 15.49
CA LYS A 108 -5.09 -5.36 16.16
C LYS A 108 -6.35 -4.95 15.40
N VAL A 109 -6.45 -3.68 15.01
CA VAL A 109 -7.58 -3.16 14.22
C VAL A 109 -7.70 -3.90 12.89
N ILE A 110 -6.58 -4.06 12.18
CA ILE A 110 -6.52 -4.81 10.92
C ILE A 110 -6.93 -6.27 11.13
N ALA A 111 -6.42 -6.94 12.17
CA ALA A 111 -6.76 -8.34 12.48
C ALA A 111 -8.25 -8.53 12.77
N VAL A 112 -8.86 -7.64 13.57
CA VAL A 112 -10.31 -7.70 13.85
C VAL A 112 -11.13 -7.54 12.57
N GLN A 113 -10.81 -6.54 11.75
CA GLN A 113 -11.51 -6.33 10.48
C GLN A 113 -11.34 -7.52 9.53
N PHE A 114 -10.12 -8.07 9.46
CA PHE A 114 -9.79 -9.19 8.57
C PHE A 114 -10.55 -10.45 8.97
N LEU A 115 -10.55 -10.79 10.27
CA LEU A 115 -11.31 -11.93 10.77
C LEU A 115 -12.81 -11.74 10.57
N ASN A 116 -13.34 -10.55 10.83
CA ASN A 116 -14.75 -10.24 10.61
C ASN A 116 -15.15 -10.45 9.15
N PHE A 117 -14.36 -9.89 8.22
CA PHE A 117 -14.55 -10.07 6.78
C PHE A 117 -14.63 -11.55 6.42
N LEU A 118 -13.65 -12.35 6.84
CA LEU A 118 -13.63 -13.79 6.56
C LEU A 118 -14.79 -14.57 7.19
N THR A 119 -15.33 -14.13 8.34
CA THR A 119 -16.48 -14.78 8.99
C THR A 119 -17.83 -14.36 8.42
N SER A 120 -17.93 -13.14 7.88
CA SER A 120 -19.15 -12.67 7.20
C SER A 120 -19.26 -13.18 5.77
N SER A 121 -18.14 -13.56 5.16
CA SER A 121 -18.11 -14.15 3.83
C SER A 121 -18.89 -15.47 3.79
N ALA A 122 -19.80 -15.59 2.84
CA ALA A 122 -20.68 -16.76 2.68
C ALA A 122 -19.95 -18.02 2.16
N THR A 123 -18.66 -17.92 1.85
CA THR A 123 -17.88 -18.88 1.06
C THR A 123 -16.71 -19.44 1.87
N PHE A 124 -16.78 -20.74 2.17
CA PHE A 124 -15.91 -21.43 3.13
C PHE A 124 -14.52 -21.83 2.60
N ASP A 125 -14.19 -21.58 1.33
CA ASP A 125 -12.94 -22.05 0.70
C ASP A 125 -12.36 -21.05 -0.32
N ASP A 126 -12.25 -19.78 0.09
CA ASP A 126 -11.93 -18.70 -0.84
C ASP A 126 -10.44 -18.42 -1.05
N ASP A 127 -10.15 -18.11 -2.31
CA ASP A 127 -8.94 -17.46 -2.75
C ASP A 127 -8.92 -16.00 -2.25
N LEU A 128 -7.93 -15.68 -1.41
CA LEU A 128 -7.66 -14.36 -0.87
C LEU A 128 -6.71 -13.60 -1.79
N HIS A 129 -7.09 -12.36 -2.09
CA HIS A 129 -6.26 -11.42 -2.83
C HIS A 129 -6.13 -10.13 -2.02
N ILE A 130 -4.92 -9.58 -1.97
CA ILE A 130 -4.64 -8.37 -1.20
C ILE A 130 -4.17 -7.28 -2.16
N VAL A 131 -4.73 -6.08 -2.02
CA VAL A 131 -4.32 -4.88 -2.76
C VAL A 131 -3.92 -3.81 -1.74
N ALA A 132 -2.65 -3.50 -1.68
CA ALA A 132 -2.08 -2.59 -0.69
C ALA A 132 -1.41 -1.39 -1.35
N HIS A 133 -1.60 -0.22 -0.77
CA HIS A 133 -1.02 1.03 -1.25
C HIS A 133 -0.07 1.61 -0.22
N SER A 134 1.08 2.14 -0.66
CA SER A 134 1.95 2.97 0.17
C SER A 134 2.34 2.28 1.50
N LEU A 135 2.20 2.96 2.64
CA LEU A 135 2.43 2.41 3.98
C LEU A 135 1.62 1.13 4.25
N GLY A 136 0.44 0.97 3.63
CA GLY A 136 -0.33 -0.28 3.69
C GLY A 136 0.44 -1.49 3.16
N ALA A 137 1.31 -1.31 2.15
CA ALA A 137 2.18 -2.38 1.65
C ALA A 137 3.27 -2.77 2.65
N VAL A 138 3.82 -1.79 3.37
CA VAL A 138 4.81 -2.02 4.44
C VAL A 138 4.16 -2.73 5.63
N ILE A 139 2.98 -2.26 6.06
CA ILE A 139 2.22 -2.89 7.14
C ILE A 139 1.83 -4.32 6.76
N LEU A 140 1.41 -4.54 5.52
CA LEU A 140 1.12 -5.88 5.00
C LEU A 140 2.34 -6.79 5.09
N TRP A 141 3.48 -6.32 4.59
CA TRP A 141 4.74 -7.07 4.63
C TRP A 141 5.13 -7.45 6.07
N ASP A 142 5.07 -6.46 6.97
CA ASP A 142 5.40 -6.64 8.37
C ASP A 142 4.42 -7.62 9.06
N ILE A 143 3.13 -7.52 8.77
CA ILE A 143 2.12 -8.46 9.28
C ILE A 143 2.37 -9.87 8.76
N LEU A 144 2.71 -10.08 7.48
CA LEU A 144 2.79 -11.43 6.91
C LEU A 144 4.13 -12.12 7.19
N PHE A 145 5.24 -11.39 7.13
CA PHE A 145 6.58 -12.00 7.02
C PHE A 145 7.58 -11.58 8.09
N SER A 146 7.33 -10.51 8.86
CA SER A 146 8.23 -10.08 9.93
C SER A 146 8.39 -11.14 11.03
N ASP A 147 9.61 -11.40 11.46
CA ASP A 147 9.98 -12.32 12.54
C ASP A 147 10.01 -11.66 13.92
N LYS A 148 9.85 -10.34 13.98
CA LYS A 148 9.99 -9.51 15.18
C LYS A 148 8.91 -9.72 16.24
N TYR A 149 7.82 -10.39 15.89
CA TYR A 149 6.64 -10.49 16.74
C TYR A 149 6.57 -11.84 17.45
N ASP A 150 6.17 -11.82 18.71
CA ASP A 150 5.80 -13.03 19.44
C ASP A 150 4.39 -13.51 19.06
N SER A 151 4.05 -14.74 19.48
CA SER A 151 2.77 -15.38 19.15
C SER A 151 1.51 -14.69 19.71
N SER A 152 1.67 -13.73 20.64
CA SER A 152 0.58 -12.92 21.19
C SER A 152 0.31 -11.63 20.40
N ASP A 153 1.13 -11.33 19.39
CA ASP A 153 0.91 -10.18 18.52
C ASP A 153 -0.27 -10.43 17.57
N PRO A 154 -1.12 -9.41 17.31
CA PRO A 154 -2.23 -9.55 16.37
C PRO A 154 -1.86 -10.00 14.95
N ALA A 155 -0.62 -9.79 14.50
CA ALA A 155 -0.13 -10.33 13.23
C ALA A 155 -0.36 -11.84 13.11
N TYR A 156 -0.18 -12.58 14.21
CA TYR A 156 -0.35 -14.03 14.21
C TYR A 156 -1.80 -14.44 13.94
N TYR A 157 -2.81 -13.67 14.32
CA TYR A 157 -4.21 -14.02 14.00
C TYR A 157 -4.46 -14.03 12.49
N ILE A 158 -3.83 -13.09 11.77
CA ILE A 158 -3.90 -13.02 10.30
C ILE A 158 -3.13 -14.20 9.69
N ARG A 159 -1.88 -14.41 10.12
CA ARG A 159 -1.02 -15.52 9.64
C ARG A 159 -1.68 -16.89 9.84
N HIS A 160 -2.28 -17.13 11.00
CA HIS A 160 -2.94 -18.40 11.31
C HIS A 160 -4.12 -18.72 10.37
N THR A 161 -4.72 -17.69 9.78
CA THR A 161 -5.89 -17.85 8.92
C THR A 161 -5.50 -18.11 7.45
N ILE A 162 -4.28 -17.74 7.05
CA ILE A 162 -3.78 -17.91 5.68
C ILE A 162 -2.97 -19.22 5.57
N ARG A 163 -3.31 -20.06 4.59
CA ARG A 163 -2.60 -21.33 4.31
C ARG A 163 -1.13 -21.05 4.01
N GLY A 164 -0.23 -21.83 4.61
CA GLY A 164 1.22 -21.72 4.44
C GLY A 164 1.92 -20.68 5.33
N LEU A 165 1.18 -19.74 5.96
CA LEU A 165 1.76 -18.81 6.95
C LEU A 165 1.66 -19.31 8.40
N ASN A 166 0.90 -20.38 8.61
CA ASN A 166 0.75 -21.05 9.91
C ASN A 166 1.68 -22.28 9.97
N PRO A 167 2.47 -22.48 11.04
CA PRO A 167 3.29 -23.69 11.24
C PRO A 167 2.53 -25.01 11.12
N SER A 168 1.23 -25.03 11.45
CA SER A 168 0.39 -26.22 11.35
C SER A 168 -0.12 -26.54 9.93
N GLY A 169 0.13 -25.65 8.95
CA GLY A 169 -0.28 -25.81 7.55
C GLY A 169 -1.78 -25.67 7.28
N LYS A 170 -2.63 -25.59 8.32
CA LYS A 170 -4.09 -25.52 8.21
C LYS A 170 -4.58 -24.06 8.29
N GLY A 171 -4.63 -23.39 7.15
CA GLY A 171 -5.28 -22.07 7.01
C GLY A 171 -6.69 -22.17 6.41
N LYS A 172 -7.55 -21.19 6.70
CA LYS A 172 -8.91 -21.13 6.14
C LYS A 172 -8.91 -20.68 4.68
N VAL A 173 -8.05 -19.71 4.33
CA VAL A 173 -7.99 -19.11 2.99
C VAL A 173 -6.64 -19.31 2.32
N ALA A 174 -6.63 -19.34 0.98
CA ALA A 174 -5.40 -19.43 0.19
C ALA A 174 -5.02 -18.03 -0.34
N LEU A 175 -3.86 -17.49 0.04
CA LEU A 175 -3.37 -16.22 -0.49
C LEU A 175 -2.92 -16.41 -1.95
N ARG A 176 -3.69 -15.92 -2.93
CA ARG A 176 -3.42 -16.12 -4.36
C ARG A 176 -2.68 -14.99 -5.02
N SER A 177 -2.93 -13.76 -4.57
CA SER A 177 -2.19 -12.63 -5.11
C SER A 177 -2.02 -11.48 -4.13
N ILE A 178 -0.93 -10.76 -4.31
CA ILE A 178 -0.64 -9.46 -3.70
C ILE A 178 -0.48 -8.46 -4.84
N THR A 179 -1.13 -7.32 -4.73
CA THR A 179 -0.85 -6.14 -5.55
C THR A 179 -0.38 -5.03 -4.63
N THR A 180 0.84 -4.56 -4.82
CA THR A 180 1.33 -3.35 -4.14
C THR A 180 1.30 -2.17 -5.11
N MET A 181 0.98 -0.98 -4.61
CA MET A 181 0.89 0.26 -5.39
C MET A 181 1.63 1.36 -4.66
N GLY A 182 2.47 2.13 -5.34
CA GLY A 182 3.20 3.23 -4.71
C GLY A 182 4.02 2.78 -3.50
N SER A 183 4.66 1.60 -3.58
CA SER A 183 5.17 0.93 -2.39
C SER A 183 6.58 1.39 -2.01
N PRO A 184 6.78 1.92 -0.78
CA PRO A 184 8.11 2.24 -0.26
C PRO A 184 8.81 1.02 0.35
N LEU A 185 8.35 -0.20 0.04
CA LEU A 185 8.79 -1.42 0.72
C LEU A 185 10.30 -1.64 0.68
N LEU A 186 10.97 -1.33 -0.44
CA LEU A 186 12.42 -1.48 -0.54
C LEU A 186 13.17 -0.70 0.55
N PHE A 187 12.77 0.54 0.77
CA PHE A 187 13.36 1.42 1.77
C PHE A 187 13.08 0.93 3.19
N PHE A 188 11.85 0.49 3.43
CA PHE A 188 11.47 -0.05 4.73
C PHE A 188 12.10 -1.41 5.00
N ASN A 189 12.30 -2.28 4.02
CA ASN A 189 13.00 -3.55 4.23
C ASN A 189 14.43 -3.33 4.71
N GLN A 190 15.14 -2.34 4.13
CA GLN A 190 16.47 -1.97 4.61
C GLN A 190 16.45 -1.39 6.03
N TRP A 191 15.46 -0.55 6.36
CA TRP A 191 15.37 0.10 7.67
C TRP A 191 14.82 -0.80 8.77
N LEU A 192 13.94 -1.73 8.40
CA LEU A 192 13.32 -2.68 9.29
C LEU A 192 14.10 -3.98 9.36
N ASP A 193 15.21 -4.14 8.63
CA ASP A 193 16.03 -5.36 8.66
C ASP A 193 15.17 -6.63 8.51
N VAL A 194 14.20 -6.57 7.58
CA VAL A 194 13.25 -7.68 7.41
C VAL A 194 13.88 -8.72 6.50
N ASP A 195 14.20 -9.86 7.09
CA ASP A 195 14.67 -11.05 6.40
C ASP A 195 13.59 -11.61 5.45
N ASP A 196 14.00 -11.95 4.23
CA ASP A 196 13.13 -12.56 3.23
C ASP A 196 12.96 -14.08 3.43
N GLU A 197 13.68 -14.69 4.38
CA GLU A 197 13.59 -16.11 4.71
C GLU A 197 12.17 -16.57 5.05
N HIS A 198 11.36 -15.73 5.70
CA HIS A 198 9.95 -16.06 5.95
C HIS A 198 9.09 -16.07 4.69
N LEU A 199 9.37 -15.19 3.73
CA LEU A 199 8.72 -15.23 2.42
C LEU A 199 9.19 -16.46 1.62
N LYS A 200 10.48 -16.78 1.63
CA LYS A 200 11.05 -17.99 0.99
C LYS A 200 10.46 -19.26 1.60
N LYS A 201 10.38 -19.34 2.93
CA LYS A 201 9.75 -20.45 3.66
C LYS A 201 8.27 -20.58 3.29
N PHE A 202 7.54 -19.45 3.24
CA PHE A 202 6.16 -19.44 2.76
C PHE A 202 6.09 -20.00 1.33
N ALA A 203 6.89 -19.51 0.40
CA ALA A 203 6.88 -19.96 -1.01
C ALA A 203 7.16 -21.46 -1.16
N ARG A 204 8.09 -22.02 -0.37
CA ARG A 204 8.38 -23.47 -0.34
C ARG A 204 7.23 -24.31 0.21
N GLN A 205 6.54 -23.79 1.22
CA GLN A 205 5.42 -24.47 1.87
C GLN A 205 4.09 -24.25 1.14
N TYR A 206 4.02 -23.25 0.27
CA TYR A 206 2.81 -22.91 -0.45
C TYR A 206 2.55 -23.92 -1.56
N VAL A 207 1.60 -24.83 -1.30
CA VAL A 207 1.21 -25.87 -2.25
C VAL A 207 0.08 -25.36 -3.15
N GLY A 208 0.25 -25.44 -4.46
CA GLY A 208 -0.79 -25.12 -5.45
C GLY A 208 -0.26 -24.27 -6.61
N LYS A 209 -0.99 -23.21 -6.95
CA LYS A 209 -0.56 -22.23 -7.96
C LYS A 209 0.45 -21.25 -7.34
N PRO A 210 1.43 -20.72 -8.09
CA PRO A 210 2.32 -19.70 -7.58
C PRO A 210 1.57 -18.49 -6.99
N LEU A 211 2.06 -17.97 -5.86
CA LEU A 211 1.61 -16.68 -5.35
C LEU A 211 2.01 -15.61 -6.38
N ARG A 212 1.05 -14.84 -6.87
CA ARG A 212 1.32 -13.73 -7.79
C ARG A 212 1.46 -12.43 -7.03
N TRP A 213 2.61 -11.79 -7.15
CA TRP A 213 2.86 -10.46 -6.62
C TRP A 213 3.19 -9.51 -7.76
N ILE A 214 2.31 -8.53 -7.99
CA ILE A 214 2.65 -7.38 -8.84
C ILE A 214 2.87 -6.12 -8.01
N ASN A 215 3.90 -5.36 -8.34
CA ASN A 215 4.22 -4.09 -7.71
C ASN A 215 4.08 -2.97 -8.74
N ILE A 216 3.04 -2.16 -8.62
CA ILE A 216 2.72 -1.11 -9.57
C ILE A 216 3.39 0.20 -9.13
N ILE A 217 4.21 0.75 -10.03
CA ILE A 217 5.09 1.89 -9.81
C ILE A 217 4.72 2.98 -10.82
N ASN A 218 4.25 4.12 -10.34
CA ASN A 218 4.20 5.34 -11.15
C ASN A 218 5.60 5.97 -11.21
N ALA A 219 6.09 6.29 -12.40
CA ALA A 219 7.39 6.90 -12.62
C ALA A 219 7.57 8.25 -11.90
N SER A 220 6.48 8.97 -11.61
CA SER A 220 6.53 10.24 -10.87
C SER A 220 6.38 10.06 -9.34
N ASP A 221 6.11 8.85 -8.86
CA ASP A 221 5.93 8.57 -7.43
C ASP A 221 7.27 8.23 -6.78
N VAL A 222 7.84 9.19 -6.04
CA VAL A 222 9.15 9.06 -5.37
C VAL A 222 9.18 8.08 -4.21
N PHE A 223 8.02 7.60 -3.76
CA PHE A 223 7.94 6.58 -2.72
C PHE A 223 7.85 5.18 -3.32
N ALA A 224 7.65 5.03 -4.62
CA ALA A 224 7.46 3.75 -5.28
C ALA A 224 8.79 3.18 -5.81
N TYR A 225 9.21 2.03 -5.29
CA TYR A 225 10.45 1.38 -5.72
C TYR A 225 10.22 -0.04 -6.21
N PRO A 226 11.02 -0.53 -7.18
CA PRO A 226 11.00 -1.92 -7.57
C PRO A 226 11.50 -2.82 -6.45
N ILE A 227 10.85 -3.96 -6.28
CA ILE A 227 11.12 -4.88 -5.16
C ILE A 227 11.65 -6.24 -5.63
N ARG A 228 11.58 -6.54 -6.92
CA ARG A 228 11.93 -7.88 -7.41
C ARG A 228 13.37 -8.26 -7.09
N ALA A 229 14.32 -7.35 -7.31
CA ALA A 229 15.73 -7.62 -7.09
C ALA A 229 16.05 -7.82 -5.59
N SER A 230 15.41 -7.05 -4.71
CA SER A 230 15.67 -7.12 -3.26
C SER A 230 15.11 -8.36 -2.59
N LEU A 231 14.17 -9.06 -3.22
CA LEU A 231 13.60 -10.28 -2.66
C LEU A 231 14.42 -11.53 -3.04
N GLU A 232 15.32 -11.44 -4.03
CA GLU A 232 16.20 -12.55 -4.47
C GLU A 232 15.49 -13.91 -4.63
N ILE A 233 14.24 -13.91 -5.13
CA ILE A 233 13.42 -15.12 -5.16
C ILE A 233 13.58 -15.86 -6.48
N GLU A 234 14.22 -17.02 -6.39
CA GLU A 234 14.32 -18.01 -7.47
C GLU A 234 13.25 -19.11 -7.36
N GLU A 235 12.34 -19.02 -6.40
CA GLU A 235 11.34 -20.06 -6.11
C GLU A 235 10.22 -20.08 -7.17
N ASP A 236 9.98 -21.26 -7.78
CA ASP A 236 8.94 -21.47 -8.81
C ASP A 236 7.51 -21.15 -8.32
N ASN A 237 7.30 -21.17 -7.00
CA ASN A 237 6.01 -20.90 -6.37
C ASN A 237 5.74 -19.41 -6.12
N LEU A 238 6.60 -18.51 -6.56
CA LEU A 238 6.40 -17.07 -6.46
C LEU A 238 6.60 -16.35 -7.79
N TYR A 239 5.55 -15.70 -8.27
CA TYR A 239 5.59 -14.83 -9.44
C TYR A 239 5.66 -13.37 -9.01
N VAL A 240 6.86 -12.78 -8.97
CA VAL A 240 7.04 -11.34 -8.66
C VAL A 240 7.32 -10.53 -9.92
N ARG A 241 6.58 -9.44 -10.13
CA ARG A 241 6.79 -8.48 -11.22
C ARG A 241 6.59 -7.03 -10.80
N ASP A 242 7.55 -6.18 -11.13
CA ASP A 242 7.39 -4.73 -11.10
C ASP A 242 6.72 -4.25 -12.40
N GLN A 243 5.69 -3.40 -12.26
CA GLN A 243 4.88 -2.86 -13.35
C GLN A 243 4.99 -1.34 -13.37
N TYR A 244 5.61 -0.80 -14.42
CA TYR A 244 5.90 0.63 -14.51
C TYR A 244 4.82 1.37 -15.32
N LEU A 245 4.25 2.40 -14.72
CA LEU A 245 3.34 3.36 -15.32
C LEU A 245 4.06 4.70 -15.47
N GLY A 246 3.92 5.41 -16.59
CA GLY A 246 4.58 6.70 -16.76
C GLY A 246 4.03 7.51 -17.93
N ASP A 247 4.25 8.82 -17.88
CA ASP A 247 3.91 9.73 -18.99
C ASP A 247 5.10 9.87 -19.94
N ARG A 248 4.91 9.48 -21.20
CA ARG A 248 5.95 9.61 -22.25
C ARG A 248 6.36 11.07 -22.50
N ASN A 249 5.57 12.05 -22.07
CA ASN A 249 5.83 13.48 -22.24
C ASN A 249 6.43 14.18 -21.01
N PHE A 250 6.91 13.46 -20.00
CA PHE A 250 7.48 14.04 -18.77
C PHE A 250 8.54 15.13 -19.05
N LEU A 251 9.44 14.91 -20.01
CA LEU A 251 10.50 15.86 -20.39
C LEU A 251 10.01 17.17 -21.03
N LYS A 252 8.75 17.25 -21.50
CA LYS A 252 8.18 18.48 -22.08
C LYS A 252 7.54 19.38 -21.05
N LYS A 253 7.30 18.90 -19.83
CA LYS A 253 6.88 19.74 -18.71
C LYS A 253 8.16 20.35 -18.12
N GLY A 254 8.44 21.61 -18.43
CA GLY A 254 9.56 22.34 -17.83
C GLY A 254 9.42 22.30 -16.31
N LEU A 255 10.25 21.49 -15.65
CA LEU A 255 10.20 21.27 -14.21
C LEU A 255 11.15 22.24 -13.53
N GLY A 256 10.59 23.21 -12.81
CA GLY A 256 11.30 23.82 -11.68
C GLY A 256 11.16 22.92 -10.45
N ASP A 257 12.10 23.01 -9.50
CA ASP A 257 12.13 22.22 -8.25
C ASP A 257 10.82 22.23 -7.46
N VAL A 258 10.01 23.29 -7.63
CA VAL A 258 8.69 23.49 -7.02
C VAL A 258 7.62 22.51 -7.53
N THR A 259 7.66 22.15 -8.82
CA THR A 259 6.67 21.27 -9.45
C THR A 259 6.92 19.80 -9.11
N MET A 260 8.19 19.40 -8.92
CA MET A 260 8.54 18.05 -8.50
C MET A 260 7.90 17.69 -7.15
N ALA A 261 7.96 18.61 -6.17
CA ALA A 261 7.46 18.39 -4.81
C ALA A 261 5.93 18.23 -4.70
N LEU A 262 5.14 18.89 -5.55
CA LEU A 262 3.67 18.77 -5.58
C LEU A 262 3.21 17.50 -6.32
N GLY A 263 3.97 17.04 -7.32
CA GLY A 263 3.76 15.74 -7.97
C GLY A 263 3.87 14.58 -6.98
N LEU A 264 4.78 14.66 -6.01
CA LEU A 264 5.10 13.57 -5.08
C LEU A 264 3.89 12.99 -4.33
N VAL A 265 2.94 13.81 -3.91
CA VAL A 265 1.78 13.37 -3.11
C VAL A 265 0.55 13.12 -3.98
N SER A 266 0.37 13.92 -5.03
CA SER A 266 -0.73 13.75 -5.98
C SER A 266 -0.57 12.46 -6.79
N ASP A 267 0.62 12.23 -7.33
CA ASP A 267 0.92 11.03 -8.12
C ASP A 267 0.88 9.77 -7.26
N HIS A 268 1.25 9.91 -5.98
CA HIS A 268 1.18 8.83 -5.01
C HIS A 268 -0.25 8.41 -4.65
N SER A 269 -1.24 9.31 -4.63
CA SER A 269 -2.64 8.94 -4.32
C SER A 269 -3.46 8.53 -5.57
N SER A 270 -2.94 8.81 -6.77
CA SER A 270 -3.65 8.62 -8.05
C SER A 270 -3.94 7.16 -8.42
N TYR A 271 -3.23 6.17 -7.84
CA TYR A 271 -3.41 4.75 -8.18
C TYR A 271 -4.86 4.28 -8.03
N TRP A 272 -5.55 4.73 -6.98
CA TRP A 272 -6.93 4.35 -6.70
C TRP A 272 -7.90 4.74 -7.81
N ARG A 273 -7.56 5.75 -8.62
CA ARG A 273 -8.42 6.27 -9.68
C ARG A 273 -7.93 5.87 -11.08
N SER A 274 -6.77 5.24 -11.22
CA SER A 274 -6.23 4.91 -12.54
C SER A 274 -6.95 3.71 -13.17
N GLY A 275 -7.37 3.86 -14.42
CA GLY A 275 -7.99 2.78 -15.19
C GLY A 275 -6.98 1.68 -15.51
N ARG A 276 -5.71 2.07 -15.73
CA ARG A 276 -4.63 1.12 -15.97
C ARG A 276 -4.31 0.30 -14.73
N VAL A 277 -4.31 0.93 -13.55
CA VAL A 277 -4.19 0.22 -12.27
C VAL A 277 -5.34 -0.78 -12.10
N ALA A 278 -6.58 -0.38 -12.39
CA ALA A 278 -7.72 -1.30 -12.32
C ALA A 278 -7.56 -2.53 -13.24
N GLN A 279 -7.06 -2.34 -14.46
CA GLN A 279 -6.77 -3.45 -15.39
C GLN A 279 -5.69 -4.39 -14.85
N LEU A 280 -4.59 -3.86 -14.33
CA LEU A 280 -3.50 -4.67 -13.77
C LEU A 280 -3.94 -5.42 -12.52
N VAL A 281 -4.70 -4.76 -11.64
CA VAL A 281 -5.28 -5.39 -10.45
C VAL A 281 -6.22 -6.53 -10.89
N ALA A 282 -7.15 -6.28 -11.80
CA ALA A 282 -8.07 -7.31 -12.30
C ALA A 282 -7.33 -8.50 -12.93
N ALA A 283 -6.31 -8.25 -13.76
CA ALA A 283 -5.48 -9.30 -14.34
C ALA A 283 -4.79 -10.16 -13.26
N ASN A 284 -4.26 -9.54 -12.20
CA ASN A 284 -3.64 -10.26 -11.09
C ASN A 284 -4.63 -11.12 -10.30
N LEU A 285 -5.82 -10.57 -10.04
CA LEU A 285 -6.94 -11.28 -9.39
C LEU A 285 -7.32 -12.54 -10.20
N LEU A 286 -7.47 -12.39 -11.51
CA LEU A 286 -7.88 -13.47 -12.43
C LEU A 286 -6.74 -14.45 -12.77
N GLY A 287 -5.48 -14.09 -12.50
CA GLY A 287 -4.32 -14.87 -12.92
C GLY A 287 -4.08 -14.83 -14.44
N ASP A 288 -4.43 -13.70 -15.08
CA ASP A 288 -4.17 -13.46 -16.49
C ASP A 288 -2.72 -13.04 -16.71
N TYR A 289 -1.83 -14.05 -16.79
CA TYR A 289 -0.40 -13.84 -17.04
C TYR A 289 -0.15 -13.12 -18.37
N THR A 290 -0.99 -13.33 -19.38
CA THR A 290 -0.83 -12.66 -20.68
C THR A 290 -0.88 -11.15 -20.52
N THR A 291 -1.88 -10.63 -19.78
CA THR A 291 -1.98 -9.19 -19.51
C THR A 291 -0.86 -8.70 -18.59
N LEU A 292 -0.45 -9.50 -17.60
CA LEU A 292 0.65 -9.14 -16.70
C LEU A 292 2.02 -9.11 -17.40
N GLU A 293 2.19 -9.89 -18.47
CA GLU A 293 3.42 -9.95 -19.27
C GLU A 293 3.40 -8.96 -20.46
N ASN A 294 2.22 -8.64 -21.00
CA ASN A 294 2.05 -7.73 -22.15
C ASN A 294 2.12 -6.23 -21.82
N VAL A 295 2.76 -5.83 -20.74
CA VAL A 295 2.88 -4.41 -20.39
C VAL A 295 4.01 -3.79 -21.23
N SER A 296 3.62 -3.25 -22.38
CA SER A 296 4.43 -2.46 -23.30
C SER A 296 5.36 -1.47 -22.60
N ARG A 297 6.55 -1.29 -23.17
CA ARG A 297 7.60 -0.33 -22.75
C ARG A 297 6.97 1.06 -22.57
N ILE A 298 6.76 1.44 -21.30
CA ILE A 298 6.19 2.72 -20.84
C ILE A 298 4.80 2.99 -21.44
N LEU A 299 3.77 2.61 -20.71
CA LEU A 299 2.36 2.89 -21.04
C LEU A 299 1.85 4.11 -20.28
N GLU A 300 1.16 4.99 -21.00
CA GLU A 300 0.59 6.25 -20.53
C GLU A 300 -0.35 6.00 -19.33
N PHE A 301 -0.29 6.90 -18.34
CA PHE A 301 -0.96 6.78 -17.04
C PHE A 301 -2.50 6.69 -17.13
N GLY A 302 -3.07 6.96 -18.31
CA GLY A 302 -4.50 7.10 -18.56
C GLY A 302 -5.04 8.40 -18.01
N GLU A 303 -6.05 8.97 -18.67
CA GLU A 303 -6.67 10.23 -18.25
C GLU A 303 -7.22 10.12 -16.81
N VAL A 304 -6.84 11.10 -16.00
CA VAL A 304 -7.38 11.32 -14.66
C VAL A 304 -8.62 12.17 -14.87
N ASP A 305 -9.80 11.56 -14.73
CA ASP A 305 -11.06 12.32 -14.54
C ASP A 305 -11.09 12.95 -13.13
#